data_AF-A0A3B0CF26-F1
#
_entry.id   AF-A0A3B0CF26-F1
#
_cell.length_a   1.000
_cell.length_b   1.000
_cell.length_c   1.000
_cell.angle_alpha   90.00
_cell.angle_beta   90.00
_cell.angle_gamma   90.00
#
_symmetry.space_group_name_H-M   'P 1'
#
loop_
_entity.id
_entity.type
_entity.pdbx_description
1 polymer ?
#
loop_
_entity_poly.entity_id
_entity_poly.type
_entity_poly.pdbx_seq_one_letter_code
_entity_poly.pdbx_strand_id
1 'polypeptide(L)'
;MIVDVTTKNMKVLECFSSETRVRIIELLNEKPYNIGELAEALGMSSAIITKHIQKLEEARIVFTENTVGKRGTQKRCSLNVEKMTLVLRTAENKKPQSGFTVDLPVGQYTQYKVRPTCGMASSVKRIGMMDDPRYFDDPERTMAEHLWFASGFVEYRIPNFLVGQETASCITISLEICSEAPYYNDNWPSDITFSINNTVVATWTCPGDFGSKRGQYTPEWWVDTQYGLLKVLSVTDEGTFIDGVRFSDVHIQQLHIKTGQELLFRIACPESAANCGGVSLFGKNFGNYPQDIRVTVSV
;
A
#
# COMPACT_ATOMS: atom_id res chain seq x y z
N MET A 1 7.07 3.61 -0.01
CA MET A 1 7.59 4.72 -0.86
C MET A 1 8.23 4.13 -2.13
N ILE A 2 7.83 4.59 -3.32
CA ILE A 2 8.44 4.17 -4.60
C ILE A 2 9.24 5.34 -5.18
N VAL A 3 10.49 5.11 -5.59
CA VAL A 3 11.41 6.17 -6.04
C VAL A 3 12.09 5.75 -7.35
N ASP A 4 11.87 6.50 -8.42
CA ASP A 4 12.65 6.33 -9.66
C ASP A 4 14.11 6.74 -9.43
N VAL A 5 15.06 5.89 -9.84
CA VAL A 5 16.51 6.18 -9.74
C VAL A 5 16.89 7.17 -10.84
N THR A 6 16.66 8.45 -10.58
CA THR A 6 16.96 9.56 -11.48
C THR A 6 17.56 10.73 -10.73
N THR A 7 18.21 11.65 -11.44
CA THR A 7 18.82 12.87 -10.85
C THR A 7 17.81 13.76 -10.12
N LYS A 8 16.50 13.65 -10.42
CA LYS A 8 15.44 14.38 -9.72
C LYS A 8 15.27 13.93 -8.27
N ASN A 9 15.56 12.66 -7.98
CA ASN A 9 15.39 12.05 -6.66
C ASN A 9 16.70 11.97 -5.85
N MET A 10 17.74 12.71 -6.26
CA MET A 10 19.06 12.64 -5.64
C MET A 10 19.06 12.92 -4.13
N LYS A 11 18.18 13.78 -3.63
CA LYS A 11 18.07 14.05 -2.19
C LYS A 11 17.81 12.78 -1.38
N VAL A 12 16.97 11.89 -1.91
CA VAL A 12 16.66 10.59 -1.30
C VAL A 12 17.79 9.60 -1.57
N LEU A 13 18.27 9.52 -2.81
CA LEU A 13 19.31 8.55 -3.20
C LEU A 13 20.64 8.77 -2.44
N GLU A 14 21.04 10.03 -2.25
CA GLU A 14 22.24 10.38 -1.47
C GLU A 14 22.10 10.01 0.01
N CYS A 15 20.90 9.85 0.55
CA CYS A 15 20.76 9.43 1.94
C CYS A 15 21.40 8.06 2.18
N PHE A 16 21.30 7.16 1.20
CA PHE A 16 21.82 5.79 1.28
C PHE A 16 23.30 5.66 0.87
N SER A 17 23.92 6.70 0.34
CA SER A 17 25.34 6.68 -0.08
C SER A 17 26.35 6.96 1.05
N SER A 18 25.91 6.96 2.31
CA SER A 18 26.78 7.18 3.47
C SER A 18 26.57 6.09 4.50
N GLU A 19 27.65 5.39 4.84
CA GLU A 19 27.66 4.35 5.88
C GLU A 19 27.08 4.87 7.20
N THR A 20 27.45 6.09 7.62
CA THR A 20 26.91 6.71 8.83
C THR A 20 25.38 6.85 8.80
N ARG A 21 24.78 7.25 7.66
CA ARG A 21 23.32 7.37 7.55
C ARG A 21 22.64 6.02 7.53
N VAL A 22 23.25 5.02 6.88
CA VAL A 22 22.73 3.65 6.89
C VAL A 22 22.75 3.08 8.31
N ARG A 23 23.84 3.27 9.06
CA ARG A 23 23.93 2.85 10.46
C ARG A 23 22.94 3.57 11.38
N ILE A 24 22.65 4.85 11.12
CA ILE A 24 21.56 5.56 11.81
C ILE A 24 20.22 4.88 11.54
N ILE A 25 19.91 4.55 10.28
CA ILE A 25 18.66 3.85 9.92
C ILE A 25 18.57 2.49 10.61
N GLU A 26 19.66 1.72 10.65
CA GLU A 26 19.73 0.43 11.36
C GLU A 26 19.39 0.56 12.84
N LEU A 27 19.98 1.54 13.54
CA LEU A 27 19.65 1.81 14.94
C LEU A 27 18.18 2.21 15.11
N LEU A 28 17.65 3.04 14.21
CA LEU A 28 16.26 3.49 14.26
C LEU A 28 15.24 2.39 13.91
N ASN A 29 15.65 1.28 13.30
CA ASN A 29 14.80 0.10 13.12
C ASN A 29 14.48 -0.60 14.46
N GLU A 30 15.39 -0.52 15.43
CA GLU A 30 15.20 -1.18 16.73
C GLU A 30 14.26 -0.38 17.64
N LYS A 31 14.47 0.94 17.70
CA LYS A 31 13.68 1.88 18.51
C LYS A 31 14.00 3.33 18.13
N PRO A 32 13.19 4.32 18.58
CA PRO A 32 13.57 5.72 18.47
C PRO A 32 14.78 6.06 19.36
N TYR A 33 15.70 6.88 18.83
CA TYR A 33 16.88 7.40 19.54
C TYR A 33 16.88 8.92 19.59
N ASN A 34 17.55 9.52 20.58
CA ASN A 34 17.92 10.93 20.54
C ASN A 34 19.30 11.16 19.87
N ILE A 35 19.62 12.41 19.55
CA ILE A 35 20.89 12.79 18.89
C ILE A 35 22.13 12.37 19.70
N GLY A 36 22.06 12.45 21.03
CA GLY A 36 23.17 12.09 21.91
C GLY A 36 23.43 10.58 21.94
N GLU A 37 22.37 9.78 22.02
CA GLU A 37 22.47 8.32 22.01
C GLU A 37 22.99 7.81 20.66
N LEU A 38 22.55 8.41 19.54
CA LEU A 38 23.10 8.10 18.21
C LEU A 38 24.59 8.48 18.10
N ALA A 39 24.98 9.61 18.69
CA ALA A 39 26.36 10.08 18.72
C ALA A 39 27.27 9.11 19.49
N GLU A 40 26.82 8.65 20.65
CA GLU A 40 27.50 7.66 21.48
C GLU A 40 27.60 6.30 20.76
N ALA A 41 26.50 5.77 20.23
CA ALA A 41 26.45 4.49 19.54
C ALA A 41 27.33 4.43 18.27
N LEU A 42 27.52 5.56 17.60
CA LEU A 42 28.32 5.66 16.37
C LEU A 42 29.73 6.21 16.60
N GLY A 43 30.09 6.59 17.84
CA GLY A 43 31.40 7.17 18.15
C GLY A 43 31.65 8.50 17.44
N MET A 44 30.61 9.31 17.24
CA MET A 44 30.66 10.57 16.51
C MET A 44 30.19 11.75 17.37
N SER A 45 30.52 12.98 16.96
CA SER A 45 30.01 14.15 17.68
C SER A 45 28.52 14.39 17.38
N SER A 46 27.78 14.92 18.36
CA SER A 46 26.36 15.26 18.19
C SER A 46 26.12 16.26 17.06
N ALA A 47 27.07 17.15 16.78
CA ALA A 47 27.01 18.08 15.66
C ALA A 47 27.06 17.37 14.29
N ILE A 48 27.87 16.32 14.17
CA ILE A 48 27.93 15.49 12.95
C ILE A 48 26.61 14.72 12.79
N ILE A 49 26.14 14.05 13.85
CA ILE A 49 24.87 13.32 13.81
C ILE A 49 23.69 14.22 13.45
N THR A 50 23.64 15.43 14.01
CA THR A 50 22.57 16.40 13.69
C THR A 50 22.49 16.69 12.19
N LYS A 51 23.63 16.86 11.52
CA LYS A 51 23.67 17.07 10.06
C LYS A 51 23.19 15.86 9.28
N HIS A 52 23.53 14.65 9.72
CA HIS A 52 23.04 13.41 9.09
C HIS A 52 21.52 13.26 9.25
N ILE A 53 21.00 13.51 10.46
CA ILE A 53 19.57 13.46 10.75
C ILE A 53 18.81 14.50 9.93
N GLN A 54 19.31 15.74 9.82
CA GLN A 54 18.69 16.77 8.99
C GLN A 54 18.56 16.33 7.52
N LYS A 55 19.60 15.71 6.96
CA LYS A 55 19.56 15.22 5.58
C LYS A 55 18.54 14.08 5.40
N LEU A 56 18.44 13.17 6.36
CA LEU A 56 17.44 12.10 6.36
C LEU A 56 16.01 12.63 6.55
N GLU A 57 15.84 13.68 7.35
CA GLU A 57 14.57 14.37 7.60
C GLU A 57 14.07 15.13 6.35
N GLU A 58 14.97 15.84 5.66
CA GLU A 58 14.66 16.50 4.37
C GLU A 58 14.21 15.51 3.29
N ALA A 59 14.71 14.27 3.34
CA ALA A 59 14.31 13.17 2.47
C ALA A 59 13.06 12.42 2.98
N ARG A 60 12.46 12.85 4.10
CA ARG A 60 11.32 12.21 4.79
C ARG A 60 11.57 10.75 5.20
N ILE A 61 12.83 10.35 5.35
CA ILE A 61 13.22 9.00 5.80
C ILE A 61 13.13 8.91 7.32
N VAL A 62 13.53 9.99 8.00
CA VAL A 62 13.46 10.13 9.46
C VAL A 62 12.47 11.23 9.82
N PHE A 63 11.65 10.98 10.83
CA PHE A 63 10.83 11.99 11.49
C PHE A 63 11.50 12.38 12.80
N THR A 64 11.37 13.64 13.20
CA THR A 64 11.89 14.11 14.48
C THR A 64 10.87 14.92 15.27
N GLU A 65 10.91 14.76 16.58
CA GLU A 65 10.06 15.47 17.53
C GLU A 65 10.86 16.00 18.72
N ASN A 66 10.46 17.15 19.26
CA ASN A 66 11.05 17.67 20.50
C ASN A 66 10.29 17.09 21.69
N THR A 67 11.01 16.39 22.56
CA THR A 67 10.46 15.79 23.79
C THR A 67 11.17 16.34 25.02
N VAL A 68 10.53 16.27 26.18
CA VAL A 68 11.15 16.65 27.46
C VAL A 68 12.11 15.54 27.89
N GLY A 69 13.38 15.87 28.08
CA GLY A 69 14.42 14.95 28.55
C GLY A 69 14.82 15.23 30.00
N LYS A 70 15.72 14.39 30.54
CA LYS A 70 16.24 14.52 31.92
C LYS A 70 17.00 15.84 32.17
N ARG A 71 17.50 16.49 31.11
CA ARG A 71 18.15 17.80 31.13
C ARG A 71 17.71 18.64 29.93
N GLY A 72 16.53 19.26 30.02
CA GLY A 72 15.99 20.13 28.98
C GLY A 72 15.26 19.38 27.86
N THR A 73 15.05 20.03 26.72
CA THR A 73 14.41 19.45 25.54
C THR A 73 15.41 18.61 24.74
N GLN A 74 14.95 17.46 24.23
CA GLN A 74 15.73 16.57 23.38
C GLN A 74 15.00 16.31 22.05
N LYS A 75 15.75 16.23 20.96
CA LYS A 75 15.23 15.89 19.64
C LYS A 75 15.26 14.36 19.47
N ARG A 76 14.08 13.74 19.47
CA ARG A 76 13.90 12.30 19.29
C ARG A 76 13.68 12.00 17.81
N CYS A 77 14.34 10.96 17.32
CA CYS A 77 14.36 10.59 15.91
C CYS A 77 13.75 9.19 15.75
N SER A 78 12.91 8.99 14.75
CA SER A 78 12.30 7.71 14.39
C SER A 78 12.22 7.54 12.87
N LEU A 79 12.15 6.31 12.38
CA LEU A 79 11.88 6.08 10.95
C LEU A 79 10.48 6.54 10.59
N ASN A 80 10.34 7.08 9.38
CA ASN A 80 9.09 7.60 8.81
C ASN A 80 8.65 6.82 7.56
N VAL A 81 9.35 5.73 7.22
CA VAL A 81 9.07 4.88 6.07
C VAL A 81 9.36 3.43 6.45
N GLU A 82 8.39 2.55 6.23
CA GLU A 82 8.53 1.11 6.49
C GLU A 82 9.14 0.36 5.30
N LYS A 83 8.84 0.79 4.07
CA LYS A 83 9.30 0.16 2.83
C LYS A 83 9.64 1.21 1.77
N MET A 84 10.81 1.05 1.13
CA MET A 84 11.22 1.84 -0.03
C MET A 84 11.58 0.93 -1.20
N THR A 85 11.03 1.20 -2.39
CA THR A 85 11.34 0.49 -3.64
C THR A 85 12.05 1.45 -4.60
N LEU A 86 13.28 1.11 -5.00
CA LEU A 86 14.05 1.85 -5.99
C LEU A 86 13.79 1.28 -7.38
N VAL A 87 13.32 2.11 -8.31
CA VAL A 87 13.01 1.70 -9.69
C VAL A 87 14.15 2.13 -10.61
N LEU A 88 14.96 1.17 -11.08
CA LEU A 88 16.00 1.40 -12.07
C LEU A 88 15.42 1.16 -13.47
N ARG A 89 15.32 2.23 -14.27
CA ARG A 89 14.85 2.14 -15.67
C ARG A 89 16.07 2.05 -16.59
N THR A 90 16.23 0.94 -17.31
CA THR A 90 17.29 0.77 -18.32
C THR A 90 17.00 1.56 -19.59
N ALA A 91 17.98 1.75 -20.47
CA ALA A 91 17.77 2.44 -21.75
C ALA A 91 16.80 1.70 -22.70
N GLU A 92 16.61 0.39 -22.53
CA GLU A 92 15.54 -0.37 -23.19
C GLU A 92 14.15 0.01 -22.65
N ASN A 93 14.07 0.47 -21.40
CA ASN A 93 12.88 1.07 -20.77
C ASN A 93 12.70 2.58 -21.08
N LYS A 94 13.47 3.15 -22.03
CA LYS A 94 13.31 4.53 -22.53
C LYS A 94 12.42 4.66 -23.76
N LYS A 95 11.85 3.57 -24.28
CA LYS A 95 10.61 3.75 -25.03
C LYS A 95 9.63 4.42 -24.06
N PRO A 96 8.89 5.48 -24.43
CA PRO A 96 7.72 5.84 -23.63
C PRO A 96 6.99 4.53 -23.42
N GLN A 97 6.82 4.08 -22.17
CA GLN A 97 6.00 2.92 -21.90
C GLN A 97 4.64 3.30 -22.47
N SER A 98 4.32 2.79 -23.65
CA SER A 98 2.97 2.76 -24.17
C SER A 98 2.14 2.10 -23.10
N GLY A 99 0.97 2.67 -22.82
CA GLY A 99 0.16 2.24 -21.71
C GLY A 99 -0.49 3.39 -20.97
N PHE A 100 -1.06 3.08 -19.82
CA PHE A 100 -1.78 4.06 -19.01
C PHE A 100 -1.67 3.72 -17.53
N THR A 101 -1.95 4.72 -16.69
CA THR A 101 -2.11 4.54 -15.26
C THR A 101 -3.40 5.21 -14.82
N VAL A 102 -4.15 4.55 -13.95
CA VAL A 102 -5.38 5.05 -13.34
C VAL A 102 -5.37 4.76 -11.84
N ASP A 103 -5.99 5.64 -11.07
CA ASP A 103 -6.26 5.45 -9.65
C ASP A 103 -7.76 5.20 -9.49
N LEU A 104 -8.13 4.08 -8.88
CA LEU A 104 -9.52 3.65 -8.65
C LEU A 104 -9.86 3.81 -7.17
N PRO A 105 -10.72 4.78 -6.79
CA PRO A 105 -11.18 4.92 -5.41
C PRO A 105 -11.80 3.63 -4.90
N VAL A 106 -11.54 3.28 -3.64
CA VAL A 106 -12.00 1.99 -3.06
C VAL A 106 -13.52 1.82 -3.11
N GLY A 107 -14.26 2.93 -3.06
CA GLY A 107 -15.72 2.97 -3.20
C GLY A 107 -16.29 2.83 -4.62
N GLN A 108 -15.46 2.83 -5.67
CA GLN A 108 -15.90 2.75 -7.08
C GLN A 108 -15.97 1.31 -7.63
N TYR A 109 -16.28 0.34 -6.78
CA TYR A 109 -16.59 -1.00 -7.28
C TYR A 109 -17.87 -0.99 -8.13
N THR A 110 -17.91 -1.91 -9.09
CA THR A 110 -19.03 -2.10 -10.03
C THR A 110 -19.87 -3.33 -9.72
N GLN A 111 -19.30 -4.31 -9.03
CA GLN A 111 -20.01 -5.45 -8.48
C GLN A 111 -19.49 -5.77 -7.08
N TYR A 112 -20.36 -6.33 -6.25
CA TYR A 112 -19.99 -6.81 -4.94
C TYR A 112 -20.89 -7.97 -4.53
N LYS A 113 -20.37 -8.81 -3.65
CA LYS A 113 -21.16 -9.75 -2.85
C LYS A 113 -20.41 -9.87 -1.53
N VAL A 114 -20.90 -9.23 -0.49
CA VAL A 114 -20.20 -9.14 0.81
C VAL A 114 -21.06 -9.73 1.91
N ARG A 115 -20.39 -10.20 2.98
CA ARG A 115 -21.02 -10.67 4.21
C ARG A 115 -20.49 -9.90 5.42
N PRO A 116 -21.32 -9.75 6.47
CA PRO A 116 -20.87 -9.19 7.75
C PRO A 116 -19.73 -9.98 8.41
N THR A 117 -18.83 -9.35 9.16
CA THR A 117 -18.76 -7.89 9.39
C THR A 117 -18.48 -7.14 8.09
N CYS A 118 -19.15 -6.01 7.84
CA CYS A 118 -18.94 -5.25 6.62
C CYS A 118 -19.35 -3.78 6.74
N GLY A 119 -18.72 -2.91 5.96
CA GLY A 119 -19.10 -1.51 5.90
C GLY A 119 -18.13 -0.64 5.11
N MET A 120 -18.38 0.66 5.18
CA MET A 120 -17.56 1.68 4.52
C MET A 120 -17.43 2.93 5.40
N ALA A 121 -16.31 3.63 5.25
CA ALA A 121 -16.05 4.91 5.88
C ALA A 121 -15.44 5.89 4.87
N SER A 122 -15.85 7.15 4.96
CA SER A 122 -15.21 8.27 4.29
C SER A 122 -14.11 8.86 5.18
N SER A 123 -13.47 9.94 4.75
CA SER A 123 -12.53 10.68 5.60
C SER A 123 -13.19 11.38 6.80
N VAL A 124 -14.52 11.57 6.81
CA VAL A 124 -15.20 12.39 7.84
C VAL A 124 -16.30 11.67 8.62
N LYS A 125 -16.84 10.57 8.09
CA LYS A 125 -17.90 9.78 8.73
C LYS A 125 -17.98 8.36 8.20
N ARG A 126 -18.67 7.50 8.94
CA ARG A 126 -19.13 6.20 8.44
C ARG A 126 -20.19 6.40 7.36
N ILE A 127 -20.16 5.56 6.33
CA ILE A 127 -21.16 5.54 5.26
C ILE A 127 -22.13 4.40 5.56
N GLY A 128 -23.42 4.73 5.68
CA GLY A 128 -24.46 3.74 5.93
C GLY A 128 -24.44 3.07 7.30
N MET A 129 -25.14 1.94 7.40
CA MET A 129 -25.16 1.08 8.58
C MET A 129 -24.08 0.00 8.47
N MET A 130 -23.41 -0.32 9.58
CA MET A 130 -22.50 -1.47 9.63
C MET A 130 -23.28 -2.78 9.50
N ASP A 131 -22.60 -3.78 8.97
CA ASP A 131 -23.06 -5.17 8.90
C ASP A 131 -24.35 -5.37 8.10
N ASP A 132 -24.67 -4.40 7.24
CA ASP A 132 -25.78 -4.46 6.30
C ASP A 132 -25.26 -4.27 4.87
N PRO A 133 -25.11 -5.37 4.10
CA PRO A 133 -24.59 -5.34 2.74
C PRO A 133 -25.34 -4.39 1.79
N ARG A 134 -26.59 -4.02 2.09
CA ARG A 134 -27.38 -3.11 1.23
C ARG A 134 -26.75 -1.71 1.14
N TYR A 135 -25.97 -1.29 2.14
CA TYR A 135 -25.30 0.00 2.11
C TYR A 135 -24.10 0.04 1.16
N PHE A 136 -23.69 -1.09 0.58
CA PHE A 136 -22.77 -1.09 -0.56
C PHE A 136 -23.44 -0.56 -1.86
N ASP A 137 -24.75 -0.30 -1.84
CA ASP A 137 -25.45 0.47 -2.87
C ASP A 137 -25.74 1.93 -2.49
N ASP A 138 -25.27 2.38 -1.32
CA ASP A 138 -25.43 3.78 -0.91
C ASP A 138 -24.71 4.72 -1.90
N PRO A 139 -25.36 5.78 -2.43
CA PRO A 139 -24.71 6.73 -3.33
C PRO A 139 -23.43 7.36 -2.74
N GLU A 140 -23.36 7.53 -1.42
CA GLU A 140 -22.18 8.02 -0.73
C GLU A 140 -21.00 7.03 -0.75
N ARG A 141 -21.19 5.78 -1.21
CA ARG A 141 -20.09 4.80 -1.38
C ARG A 141 -18.93 5.36 -2.19
N THR A 142 -19.21 6.27 -3.12
CA THR A 142 -18.19 6.93 -3.96
C THR A 142 -17.20 7.78 -3.16
N MET A 143 -17.55 8.15 -1.93
CA MET A 143 -16.71 8.87 -0.96
C MET A 143 -15.98 7.95 0.01
N ALA A 144 -16.11 6.63 -0.13
CA ALA A 144 -15.43 5.68 0.72
C ALA A 144 -13.92 5.74 0.52
N GLU A 145 -13.22 5.86 1.64
CA GLU A 145 -11.76 5.83 1.79
C GLU A 145 -11.34 4.60 2.60
N HIS A 146 -12.28 3.89 3.20
CA HIS A 146 -12.08 2.58 3.80
C HIS A 146 -13.32 1.71 3.55
N LEU A 147 -13.11 0.45 3.18
CA LEU A 147 -14.16 -0.53 2.89
C LEU A 147 -13.72 -1.88 3.44
N TRP A 148 -14.64 -2.57 4.11
CA TRP A 148 -14.33 -3.87 4.72
C TRP A 148 -15.47 -4.88 4.57
N PHE A 149 -15.12 -6.17 4.55
CA PHE A 149 -16.05 -7.28 4.57
C PHE A 149 -15.40 -8.59 5.08
N ALA A 150 -16.14 -9.42 5.82
CA ALA A 150 -15.60 -10.67 6.38
C ALA A 150 -15.48 -11.80 5.36
N SER A 151 -16.33 -11.82 4.32
CA SER A 151 -16.20 -12.75 3.20
C SER A 151 -16.97 -12.25 1.97
N GLY A 152 -16.61 -12.81 0.82
CA GLY A 152 -17.18 -12.44 -0.48
C GLY A 152 -16.18 -11.69 -1.35
N PHE A 153 -16.63 -10.68 -2.10
CA PHE A 153 -15.78 -9.91 -3.02
C PHE A 153 -16.30 -8.51 -3.30
N VAL A 154 -15.37 -7.66 -3.78
CA VAL A 154 -15.64 -6.44 -4.53
C VAL A 154 -14.90 -6.50 -5.88
N GLU A 155 -15.51 -5.97 -6.93
CA GLU A 155 -14.96 -5.97 -8.29
C GLU A 155 -15.00 -4.58 -8.92
N TYR A 156 -13.87 -4.17 -9.46
CA TYR A 156 -13.65 -2.89 -10.12
C TYR A 156 -13.55 -3.07 -11.63
N ARG A 157 -14.18 -2.16 -12.36
CA ARG A 157 -13.97 -2.02 -13.80
C ARG A 157 -12.88 -0.99 -14.03
N ILE A 158 -11.73 -1.46 -14.50
CA ILE A 158 -10.59 -0.60 -14.85
C ILE A 158 -10.87 0.02 -16.23
N PRO A 159 -10.81 1.35 -16.38
CA PRO A 159 -10.85 1.98 -17.69
C PRO A 159 -9.70 1.47 -18.58
N ASN A 160 -10.05 0.79 -19.67
CA ASN A 160 -9.07 0.26 -20.61
C ASN A 160 -8.79 1.29 -21.72
N PHE A 161 -7.67 2.01 -21.59
CA PHE A 161 -7.26 3.04 -22.54
C PHE A 161 -6.29 2.56 -23.63
N LEU A 162 -6.14 1.24 -23.83
CA LEU A 162 -5.36 0.70 -24.95
C LEU A 162 -5.97 1.12 -26.28
N VAL A 163 -5.14 1.50 -27.26
CA VAL A 163 -5.59 1.99 -28.57
C VAL A 163 -5.12 1.11 -29.73
N GLY A 164 -5.89 1.10 -30.82
CA GLY A 164 -5.52 0.37 -32.05
C GLY A 164 -5.39 -1.14 -31.85
N GLN A 165 -4.18 -1.66 -32.04
CA GLN A 165 -3.84 -3.10 -31.92
C GLN A 165 -2.95 -3.37 -30.69
N GLU A 166 -2.95 -2.46 -29.71
CA GLU A 166 -2.17 -2.61 -28.49
C GLU A 166 -2.67 -3.80 -27.65
N THR A 167 -1.71 -4.52 -27.08
CA THR A 167 -1.93 -5.65 -26.18
C THR A 167 -1.04 -5.49 -24.96
N ALA A 168 -1.61 -5.62 -23.75
CA ALA A 168 -0.82 -5.43 -22.54
C ALA A 168 0.36 -6.42 -22.47
N SER A 169 1.56 -5.91 -22.17
CA SER A 169 2.76 -6.69 -21.83
C SER A 169 2.94 -6.85 -20.32
N CYS A 170 2.34 -5.95 -19.53
CA CYS A 170 2.34 -6.05 -18.07
C CYS A 170 1.13 -5.31 -17.49
N ILE A 171 0.55 -5.84 -16.41
CA ILE A 171 -0.37 -5.10 -15.54
C ILE A 171 0.18 -5.13 -14.12
N THR A 172 0.24 -3.95 -13.48
CA THR A 172 0.64 -3.78 -12.08
C THR A 172 -0.47 -3.09 -11.31
N ILE A 173 -0.84 -3.64 -10.15
CA ILE A 173 -1.88 -3.13 -9.27
C ILE A 173 -1.27 -2.93 -7.88
N SER A 174 -1.33 -1.70 -7.37
CA SER A 174 -0.81 -1.29 -6.07
C SER A 174 -1.95 -0.80 -5.20
N LEU A 175 -2.06 -1.35 -3.99
CA LEU A 175 -3.14 -1.05 -3.05
C LEU A 175 -2.71 -1.31 -1.60
N GLU A 176 -3.28 -0.56 -0.67
CA GLU A 176 -3.17 -0.85 0.76
C GLU A 176 -4.33 -1.76 1.19
N ILE A 177 -4.01 -2.87 1.86
CA ILE A 177 -4.96 -3.94 2.17
C ILE A 177 -4.56 -4.74 3.42
N CYS A 178 -5.54 -5.17 4.21
CA CYS A 178 -5.36 -6.14 5.30
C CYS A 178 -6.59 -7.06 5.45
N SER A 179 -6.60 -7.92 6.48
CA SER A 179 -7.78 -8.69 6.87
C SER A 179 -8.78 -7.81 7.63
N GLU A 180 -9.93 -8.39 7.98
CA GLU A 180 -11.03 -7.76 8.71
C GLU A 180 -11.44 -8.63 9.90
N ALA A 181 -11.26 -8.11 11.10
CA ALA A 181 -11.67 -8.72 12.36
C ALA A 181 -12.67 -7.81 13.08
N PRO A 182 -13.54 -8.34 13.96
CA PRO A 182 -14.29 -7.50 14.87
C PRO A 182 -13.33 -6.64 15.69
N TYR A 183 -13.47 -5.34 15.50
CA TYR A 183 -12.52 -4.32 15.91
C TYR A 183 -11.20 -4.30 15.12
N TYR A 184 -10.19 -4.96 15.67
CA TYR A 184 -8.94 -5.29 15.00
C TYR A 184 -8.28 -6.46 15.73
N ASN A 185 -7.46 -7.22 15.00
CA ASN A 185 -6.63 -8.27 15.58
C ASN A 185 -5.42 -8.51 14.68
N ASP A 186 -4.25 -8.10 15.15
CA ASP A 186 -2.97 -8.21 14.44
C ASP A 186 -2.62 -9.68 14.06
N ASN A 187 -3.29 -10.68 14.66
CA ASN A 187 -3.17 -12.11 14.36
C ASN A 187 -4.51 -12.69 13.86
N TRP A 188 -4.97 -12.22 12.70
CA TRP A 188 -6.22 -12.65 12.06
C TRP A 188 -6.00 -12.96 10.59
N PRO A 189 -5.44 -14.14 10.25
CA PRO A 189 -5.03 -14.39 8.89
C PRO A 189 -6.21 -14.42 7.92
N SER A 190 -5.98 -13.96 6.69
CA SER A 190 -6.99 -13.98 5.62
C SER A 190 -6.38 -14.33 4.27
N ASP A 191 -6.93 -15.34 3.59
CA ASP A 191 -6.54 -15.70 2.23
C ASP A 191 -7.28 -14.83 1.21
N ILE A 192 -6.61 -13.76 0.78
CA ILE A 192 -7.16 -12.77 -0.14
C ILE A 192 -6.80 -13.16 -1.57
N THR A 193 -7.81 -13.46 -2.37
CA THR A 193 -7.69 -13.89 -3.77
C THR A 193 -7.87 -12.71 -4.71
N PHE A 194 -6.94 -12.56 -5.65
CA PHE A 194 -6.98 -11.57 -6.72
C PHE A 194 -7.34 -12.24 -8.04
N SER A 195 -8.26 -11.64 -8.80
CA SER A 195 -8.60 -12.08 -10.16
C SER A 195 -8.61 -10.93 -11.14
N ILE A 196 -8.16 -11.18 -12.36
CA ILE A 196 -8.24 -10.25 -13.49
C ILE A 196 -8.99 -10.94 -14.63
N ASN A 197 -10.02 -10.29 -15.19
CA ASN A 197 -10.88 -10.87 -16.24
C ASN A 197 -11.34 -12.30 -15.91
N ASN A 198 -11.85 -12.51 -14.70
CA ASN A 198 -12.32 -13.81 -14.16
C ASN A 198 -11.24 -14.90 -14.04
N THR A 199 -9.97 -14.57 -14.27
CA THR A 199 -8.84 -15.49 -14.05
C THR A 199 -8.24 -15.19 -12.68
N VAL A 200 -8.20 -16.19 -11.79
CA VAL A 200 -7.49 -16.06 -10.50
C VAL A 200 -6.00 -15.96 -10.79
N VAL A 201 -5.38 -14.85 -10.40
CA VAL A 201 -3.95 -14.59 -10.66
C VAL A 201 -3.08 -14.90 -9.45
N ALA A 202 -3.58 -14.68 -8.23
CA ALA A 202 -2.84 -14.98 -7.01
C ALA A 202 -3.77 -15.06 -5.80
N THR A 203 -3.33 -15.78 -4.75
CA THR A 203 -3.92 -15.72 -3.40
C THR A 203 -2.81 -15.35 -2.42
N TRP A 204 -3.04 -14.31 -1.62
CA TRP A 204 -2.10 -13.84 -0.61
C TRP A 204 -2.74 -14.01 0.77
N THR A 205 -2.04 -14.71 1.66
CA THR A 205 -2.43 -14.78 3.07
C THR A 205 -1.94 -13.53 3.79
N CYS A 206 -2.88 -12.61 4.08
CA CYS A 206 -2.67 -11.51 5.00
C CYS A 206 -2.45 -12.04 6.43
N PRO A 207 -1.54 -11.48 7.24
CA PRO A 207 -1.30 -11.99 8.58
C PRO A 207 -2.30 -11.48 9.64
N GLY A 208 -2.98 -10.35 9.40
CA GLY A 208 -3.88 -9.77 10.39
C GLY A 208 -4.48 -8.43 10.03
N ASP A 209 -5.27 -7.92 10.97
CA ASP A 209 -6.03 -6.68 10.92
C ASP A 209 -5.42 -5.69 11.90
N PHE A 210 -4.88 -4.59 11.37
CA PHE A 210 -3.96 -3.74 12.11
C PHE A 210 -4.64 -2.49 12.65
N GLY A 211 -4.90 -2.48 13.95
CA GLY A 211 -5.44 -1.33 14.67
C GLY A 211 -4.61 -0.89 15.88
N SER A 212 -3.54 -1.63 16.22
CA SER A 212 -2.73 -1.38 17.42
C SER A 212 -1.92 -0.07 17.38
N LYS A 213 -1.67 0.47 16.18
CA LYS A 213 -1.05 1.77 15.95
C LYS A 213 -1.92 2.64 15.06
N ARG A 214 -1.79 3.95 15.23
CA ARG A 214 -2.48 4.93 14.41
C ARG A 214 -1.98 4.90 12.96
N GLY A 215 -2.90 4.79 12.00
CA GLY A 215 -2.59 4.95 10.58
C GLY A 215 -2.24 6.41 10.27
N GLN A 216 -1.26 6.64 9.40
CA GLN A 216 -0.75 7.98 9.09
C GLN A 216 -1.83 8.93 8.53
N TYR A 217 -2.76 8.39 7.74
CA TYR A 217 -3.84 9.13 7.08
C TYR A 217 -5.22 8.82 7.65
N THR A 218 -5.30 7.88 8.60
CA THR A 218 -6.57 7.45 9.18
C THR A 218 -7.22 8.59 9.99
N PRO A 219 -8.49 8.96 9.69
CA PRO A 219 -9.17 10.10 10.32
C PRO A 219 -9.42 9.96 11.81
N GLU A 220 -9.20 11.03 12.60
CA GLU A 220 -9.24 11.02 14.09
C GLU A 220 -10.46 10.35 14.70
N TRP A 221 -11.63 10.46 14.06
CA TRP A 221 -12.89 9.88 14.52
C TRP A 221 -12.95 8.34 14.40
N TRP A 222 -12.09 7.73 13.59
CA TRP A 222 -12.01 6.28 13.40
C TRP A 222 -11.09 5.64 14.43
N VAL A 223 -11.56 4.58 15.08
CA VAL A 223 -10.86 3.91 16.19
C VAL A 223 -10.56 2.43 15.92
N ASP A 224 -11.01 1.90 14.79
CA ASP A 224 -10.90 0.48 14.44
C ASP A 224 -9.66 0.18 13.62
N THR A 225 -9.66 -0.88 12.79
CA THR A 225 -8.68 -1.12 11.71
C THR A 225 -8.08 0.19 11.18
N GLN A 226 -6.80 0.39 11.48
CA GLN A 226 -6.13 1.67 11.28
C GLN A 226 -5.36 1.72 9.97
N TYR A 227 -4.81 0.61 9.49
CA TYR A 227 -3.99 0.57 8.28
C TYR A 227 -3.89 -0.84 7.70
N GLY A 228 -3.36 -0.93 6.49
CA GLY A 228 -3.03 -2.18 5.82
C GLY A 228 -1.57 -2.27 5.40
N LEU A 229 -1.26 -3.33 4.64
CA LEU A 229 0.04 -3.49 4.01
C LEU A 229 -0.07 -3.05 2.56
N LEU A 230 0.92 -2.26 2.10
CA LEU A 230 1.02 -1.94 0.68
C LEU A 230 1.45 -3.18 -0.10
N LYS A 231 0.57 -3.67 -0.95
CA LYS A 231 0.81 -4.80 -1.84
C LYS A 231 0.92 -4.32 -3.28
N VAL A 232 1.87 -4.89 -4.01
CA VAL A 232 2.03 -4.68 -5.45
C VAL A 232 1.88 -6.02 -6.16
N LEU A 233 0.75 -6.23 -6.81
CA LEU A 233 0.48 -7.36 -7.69
C LEU A 233 0.96 -7.01 -9.11
N SER A 234 1.73 -7.87 -9.75
CA SER A 234 2.13 -7.69 -11.14
C SER A 234 1.97 -8.98 -11.93
N VAL A 235 1.37 -8.90 -13.12
CA VAL A 235 1.27 -10.02 -14.07
C VAL A 235 2.05 -9.66 -15.32
N THR A 236 3.07 -10.45 -15.65
CA THR A 236 3.97 -10.25 -16.78
C THR A 236 3.95 -11.48 -17.71
N ASP A 237 4.83 -11.49 -18.70
CA ASP A 237 5.15 -12.67 -19.51
C ASP A 237 5.93 -13.75 -18.73
N GLU A 238 6.52 -13.43 -17.58
CA GLU A 238 7.25 -14.39 -16.74
C GLU A 238 6.36 -15.08 -15.68
N GLY A 239 5.23 -14.48 -15.33
CA GLY A 239 4.25 -15.02 -14.38
C GLY A 239 3.55 -13.93 -13.56
N THR A 240 2.94 -14.33 -12.45
CA THR A 240 2.30 -13.40 -11.49
C THR A 240 3.13 -13.29 -10.23
N PHE A 241 3.30 -12.07 -9.74
CA PHE A 241 4.11 -11.73 -8.58
C PHE A 241 3.34 -10.84 -7.62
N ILE A 242 3.62 -10.98 -6.32
CA ILE A 242 3.22 -10.02 -5.30
C ILE A 242 4.48 -9.56 -4.58
N ASP A 243 4.72 -8.26 -4.58
CA ASP A 243 5.93 -7.62 -4.03
C ASP A 243 7.24 -8.19 -4.60
N GLY A 244 7.21 -8.63 -5.87
CA GLY A 244 8.36 -9.21 -6.58
C GLY A 244 8.60 -10.70 -6.28
N VAL A 245 7.83 -11.33 -5.40
CA VAL A 245 7.85 -12.78 -5.18
C VAL A 245 6.85 -13.42 -6.12
N ARG A 246 7.23 -14.51 -6.81
CA ARG A 246 6.34 -15.25 -7.72
C ARG A 246 5.26 -15.99 -6.93
N PHE A 247 4.00 -15.83 -7.32
CA PHE A 247 2.83 -16.47 -6.69
C PHE A 247 2.10 -17.46 -7.60
N SER A 248 2.16 -17.27 -8.92
CA SER A 248 1.55 -18.22 -9.86
C SER A 248 2.20 -18.14 -11.25
N ASP A 249 1.88 -19.14 -12.07
CA ASP A 249 2.25 -19.24 -13.49
C ASP A 249 1.18 -18.63 -14.41
N VAL A 250 0.35 -17.72 -13.89
CA VAL A 250 -0.55 -16.94 -14.75
C VAL A 250 0.22 -15.81 -15.39
N HIS A 251 0.20 -15.77 -16.71
CA HIS A 251 0.89 -14.82 -17.57
C HIS A 251 -0.09 -13.80 -18.17
N ILE A 252 0.42 -12.63 -18.56
CA ILE A 252 -0.38 -11.51 -19.07
C ILE A 252 -1.22 -11.89 -20.30
N GLN A 253 -0.72 -12.80 -21.15
CA GLN A 253 -1.41 -13.25 -22.36
C GLN A 253 -2.70 -14.02 -22.05
N GLN A 254 -2.77 -14.70 -20.89
CA GLN A 254 -3.96 -15.44 -20.45
C GLN A 254 -5.10 -14.51 -20.01
N LEU A 255 -4.79 -13.26 -19.69
CA LEU A 255 -5.78 -12.26 -19.25
C LEU A 255 -6.51 -11.57 -20.41
N HIS A 256 -6.05 -11.78 -21.65
CA HIS A 256 -6.68 -11.26 -22.88
C HIS A 256 -6.95 -9.74 -22.86
N ILE A 257 -6.05 -8.96 -22.26
CA ILE A 257 -6.19 -7.50 -22.15
C ILE A 257 -5.80 -6.84 -23.49
N LYS A 258 -6.82 -6.42 -24.25
CA LYS A 258 -6.70 -5.83 -25.59
C LYS A 258 -7.57 -4.59 -25.72
N THR A 259 -7.31 -3.74 -26.71
CA THR A 259 -8.15 -2.59 -27.05
C THR A 259 -9.63 -2.94 -27.16
N GLY A 260 -10.49 -2.13 -26.54
CA GLY A 260 -11.94 -2.26 -26.58
C GLY A 260 -12.54 -3.39 -25.73
N GLN A 261 -11.70 -4.17 -25.03
CA GLN A 261 -12.18 -5.20 -24.11
C GLN A 261 -12.38 -4.64 -22.70
N GLU A 262 -13.31 -5.25 -21.98
CA GLU A 262 -13.49 -5.00 -20.56
C GLU A 262 -12.24 -5.45 -19.78
N LEU A 263 -11.89 -4.67 -18.75
CA LEU A 263 -10.82 -5.00 -17.82
C LEU A 263 -11.39 -4.99 -16.40
N LEU A 264 -11.56 -6.18 -15.85
CA LEU A 264 -12.13 -6.39 -14.51
C LEU A 264 -11.03 -6.80 -13.54
N PHE A 265 -11.05 -6.21 -12.34
CA PHE A 265 -10.20 -6.58 -11.23
C PHE A 265 -11.04 -6.88 -10.00
N ARG A 266 -10.91 -8.10 -9.46
CA ARG A 266 -11.66 -8.57 -8.31
C ARG A 266 -10.74 -8.88 -7.14
N ILE A 267 -11.15 -8.46 -5.95
CA ILE A 267 -10.54 -8.78 -4.67
C ILE A 267 -11.57 -9.57 -3.86
N ALA A 268 -11.20 -10.76 -3.42
CA ALA A 268 -12.13 -11.68 -2.75
C ALA A 268 -11.50 -12.35 -1.54
N CYS A 269 -12.33 -12.67 -0.55
CA CYS A 269 -12.05 -13.62 0.52
C CYS A 269 -13.18 -14.66 0.52
N PRO A 270 -13.00 -15.82 -0.14
CA PRO A 270 -14.04 -16.84 -0.21
C PRO A 270 -14.40 -17.40 1.17
N GLU A 271 -15.68 -17.67 1.44
CA GLU A 271 -16.13 -18.38 2.65
C GLU A 271 -15.47 -19.78 2.80
N SER A 272 -15.02 -20.36 1.68
CA SER A 272 -14.33 -21.66 1.63
C SER A 272 -12.80 -21.55 1.79
N ALA A 273 -12.25 -20.36 2.00
CA ALA A 273 -10.82 -20.18 2.24
C ALA A 273 -10.38 -20.90 3.51
N ALA A 274 -9.11 -21.34 3.56
CA ALA A 274 -8.57 -21.92 4.78
C ALA A 274 -8.51 -20.88 5.91
N ASN A 275 -8.14 -19.64 5.56
CA ASN A 275 -8.22 -18.47 6.41
C ASN A 275 -9.28 -17.50 5.85
N CYS A 276 -10.52 -17.59 6.33
CA CYS A 276 -11.59 -16.66 5.96
C CYS A 276 -11.61 -15.44 6.89
N GLY A 277 -10.54 -14.66 6.88
CA GLY A 277 -10.37 -13.49 7.76
C GLY A 277 -10.83 -12.17 7.16
N GLY A 278 -11.58 -12.18 6.04
CA GLY A 278 -12.09 -10.97 5.41
C GLY A 278 -11.06 -10.07 4.72
N VAL A 279 -11.51 -8.90 4.29
CA VAL A 279 -10.72 -7.92 3.55
C VAL A 279 -11.06 -6.53 4.04
N SER A 280 -10.02 -5.73 4.27
CA SER A 280 -10.08 -4.29 4.51
C SER A 280 -9.24 -3.56 3.49
N LEU A 281 -9.84 -2.64 2.74
CA LEU A 281 -9.23 -1.80 1.70
C LEU A 281 -9.14 -0.35 2.15
N PHE A 282 -8.07 0.33 1.75
CA PHE A 282 -7.80 1.72 2.12
C PHE A 282 -7.57 2.57 0.86
N GLY A 283 -8.22 3.74 0.83
CA GLY A 283 -8.06 4.78 -0.16
C GLY A 283 -7.09 5.85 0.32
N LYS A 284 -6.87 6.87 -0.52
CA LYS A 284 -5.80 7.86 -0.33
C LYS A 284 -5.89 8.69 0.97
N ASN A 285 -7.04 8.74 1.62
CA ASN A 285 -7.24 9.48 2.88
C ASN A 285 -7.48 8.55 4.08
N PHE A 286 -6.98 7.31 4.02
CA PHE A 286 -7.06 6.33 5.10
C PHE A 286 -5.82 5.43 5.09
N GLY A 287 -5.47 4.82 6.22
CA GLY A 287 -4.33 3.92 6.30
C GLY A 287 -2.98 4.64 6.36
N ASN A 288 -1.96 4.05 5.75
CA ASN A 288 -0.57 4.50 5.75
C ASN A 288 -0.08 5.00 4.39
N TYR A 289 -0.84 4.80 3.31
CA TYR A 289 -0.40 5.16 1.96
C TYR A 289 -1.41 6.10 1.30
N PRO A 290 -1.00 7.31 0.86
CA PRO A 290 -1.91 8.29 0.30
C PRO A 290 -2.21 7.99 -1.19
N GLN A 291 -2.73 6.80 -1.47
CA GLN A 291 -3.14 6.36 -2.80
C GLN A 291 -4.42 5.51 -2.73
N ASP A 292 -5.19 5.57 -3.81
CA ASP A 292 -6.28 4.64 -4.08
C ASP A 292 -5.72 3.33 -4.68
N ILE A 293 -6.57 2.48 -5.27
CA ILE A 293 -6.08 1.30 -6.01
C ILE A 293 -5.46 1.78 -7.33
N ARG A 294 -4.13 1.78 -7.39
CA ARG A 294 -3.38 2.24 -8.55
C ARG A 294 -3.16 1.10 -9.53
N VAL A 295 -3.62 1.27 -10.76
CA VAL A 295 -3.43 0.31 -11.84
C VAL A 295 -2.58 0.92 -12.94
N THR A 296 -1.50 0.22 -13.31
CA THR A 296 -0.65 0.56 -14.45
C THR A 296 -0.67 -0.58 -15.45
N VAL A 297 -1.05 -0.30 -16.69
CA VAL A 297 -0.96 -1.24 -17.82
C VAL A 297 0.14 -0.75 -18.75
N SER A 298 1.08 -1.62 -19.07
CA SER A 298 2.13 -1.38 -20.07
C SER A 298 1.85 -2.19 -21.32
N VAL A 299 2.25 -1.65 -22.47
CA VAL A 299 2.16 -2.26 -23.81
C VAL A 299 3.57 -2.48 -24.34
#